data_AF-A0A7L4NQE2-F1
#
_entry.id   AF-A0A7L4NQE2-F1
#
_cell.length_a   1.000
_cell.length_b   1.000
_cell.length_c   1.000
_cell.angle_alpha   90.00
_cell.angle_beta   90.00
_cell.angle_gamma   90.00
#
_symmetry.space_group_name_H-M   'P 1'
#
loop_
_entity.id
_entity.type
_entity.pdbx_description
1 polymer ?
#
loop_
_entity_poly.entity_id
_entity_poly.type
_entity_poly.pdbx_seq_one_letter_code
_entity_poly.pdbx_strand_id
1 'polypeptide(L)' 'EAAAAAAERGDERPFSLGLSGGSLVGLLAQHLPPAVATSGPAAPARWLVAFCDERLVPLQDPESTAGAYQV' A
#
# COMPACT_ATOMS: atom_id res chain seq x y z
N GLU A 1 1.81 9.75 -11.24
CA GLU A 1 2.77 10.88 -11.38
C GLU A 1 3.25 11.47 -10.05
N ALA A 2 2.37 11.82 -9.09
CA ALA A 2 2.80 12.46 -7.84
C ALA A 2 3.74 11.61 -6.96
N ALA A 3 3.51 10.30 -6.85
CA ALA A 3 4.36 9.38 -6.09
C ALA A 3 5.76 9.22 -6.71
N ALA A 4 5.83 9.05 -8.03
CA ALA A 4 7.08 8.99 -8.77
C ALA A 4 7.86 10.32 -8.65
N ALA A 5 7.17 11.46 -8.74
CA ALA A 5 7.80 12.77 -8.59
C ALA A 5 8.35 13.03 -7.17
N ALA A 6 7.78 12.42 -6.13
CA ALA A 6 8.32 12.50 -4.77
C ALA A 6 9.60 11.67 -4.61
N ALA A 7 9.66 10.50 -5.25
CA ALA A 7 10.81 9.61 -5.23
C ALA A 7 12.02 10.17 -6.02
N GLU A 8 11.75 10.91 -7.11
CA GLU A 8 12.77 11.60 -7.95
C GLU A 8 13.39 12.84 -7.28
N ARG A 9 12.75 13.43 -6.25
CA ARG A 9 13.22 14.67 -5.60
C ARG A 9 14.40 14.49 -4.64
N GLY A 10 14.93 13.28 -4.47
CA GLY A 10 16.10 13.04 -3.62
C GLY A 10 15.87 13.23 -2.13
N ASP A 11 14.61 13.46 -1.70
CA ASP A 11 14.26 13.33 -0.29
C ASP A 11 14.42 11.85 0.08
N GLU A 12 15.32 11.53 1.00
CA GLU A 12 15.56 10.16 1.50
C GLU A 12 14.34 9.54 2.19
N ARG A 13 13.22 10.26 2.27
CA ARG A 13 12.02 9.83 2.97
C ARG A 13 11.24 8.79 2.15
N PRO A 14 10.83 7.67 2.77
CA PRO A 14 9.96 6.69 2.14
C PRO A 14 8.70 7.33 1.55
N PHE A 15 8.27 6.87 0.38
CA PHE A 15 6.94 7.19 -0.12
C PHE A 15 5.90 6.59 0.84
N SER A 16 5.03 7.40 1.42
CA SER A 16 4.04 6.95 2.41
C SER A 16 2.69 6.73 1.76
N LEU A 17 2.09 5.55 1.97
CA LEU A 17 0.80 5.13 1.42
C LEU A 17 -0.14 4.68 2.55
N GLY A 18 -1.28 5.36 2.67
CA GLY A 18 -2.40 4.94 3.51
C GLY A 18 -3.34 4.01 2.75
N LEU A 19 -3.59 2.82 3.29
CA LEU A 19 -4.56 1.86 2.77
C LEU A 19 -5.88 1.99 3.54
N SER A 20 -6.97 2.03 2.79
CA SER A 20 -8.33 2.01 3.33
C SER A 20 -8.99 0.67 2.99
N GLY A 21 -10.03 0.31 3.74
CA GLY A 21 -10.83 -0.88 3.45
C GLY A 21 -11.83 -0.67 2.30
N GLY A 22 -12.80 -1.56 2.20
CA GLY A 22 -13.93 -1.46 1.26
C GLY A 22 -13.76 -2.28 -0.02
N SER A 23 -14.58 -1.97 -1.03
CA SER A 23 -14.79 -2.84 -2.20
C SER A 23 -13.59 -2.94 -3.14
N LEU A 24 -12.62 -2.03 -3.06
CA LEU A 24 -11.46 -1.99 -3.96
C LEU A 24 -10.23 -2.74 -3.42
N VAL A 25 -10.26 -3.25 -2.18
CA VAL A 25 -9.11 -3.90 -1.54
C VAL A 25 -8.53 -5.01 -2.42
N GLY A 26 -9.37 -5.90 -2.94
CA GLY A 26 -8.92 -7.00 -3.80
C GLY A 26 -8.25 -6.53 -5.10
N LEU A 27 -8.78 -5.50 -5.75
CA LEU A 27 -8.18 -4.93 -6.97
C LEU A 27 -6.82 -4.28 -6.65
N LEU A 28 -6.74 -3.53 -5.56
CA LEU A 28 -5.50 -2.86 -5.16
C LEU A 28 -4.43 -3.88 -4.77
N ALA A 29 -4.77 -4.90 -3.98
CA ALA A 29 -3.83 -5.91 -3.53
C ALA A 29 -3.25 -6.71 -4.72
N GLN A 30 -4.08 -7.04 -5.72
CA GLN A 30 -3.65 -7.80 -6.89
C GLN A 30 -2.88 -6.97 -7.92
N HIS A 31 -3.29 -5.72 -8.17
CA HIS A 31 -2.80 -4.96 -9.32
C HIS A 31 -1.81 -3.85 -8.96
N LEU A 32 -1.80 -3.34 -7.73
CA LEU A 32 -0.88 -2.27 -7.36
C LEU A 32 0.60 -2.72 -7.35
N PRO A 33 0.98 -3.87 -6.75
CA PRO A 33 2.37 -4.33 -6.76
C PRO A 33 2.96 -4.55 -8.17
N PRO A 34 2.27 -5.19 -9.14
CA PRO A 34 2.81 -5.35 -10.49
C PRO A 34 2.72 -4.07 -11.34
N ALA A 35 1.86 -3.11 -10.99
CA ALA A 35 1.73 -1.84 -11.73
C ALA A 35 2.86 -0.84 -11.42
N VAL A 36 3.69 -1.11 -10.40
CA VAL A 36 4.80 -0.23 -10.02
C VAL A 36 6.14 -0.87 -10.32
N ALA A 37 7.15 -0.01 -10.55
CA ALA A 37 8.49 -0.47 -10.86
C ALA A 37 9.03 -1.34 -9.72
N THR A 38 9.56 -2.51 -10.04
CA THR A 38 10.12 -3.46 -9.06
C THR A 38 11.48 -3.02 -8.52
N SER A 39 12.09 -1.99 -9.11
CA SER A 39 13.38 -1.42 -8.74
C SER A 39 13.38 0.10 -8.94
N GLY A 40 14.38 0.77 -8.36
CA GLY A 40 14.50 2.22 -8.42
C GLY A 40 13.77 2.95 -7.29
N PRO A 41 13.72 4.29 -7.35
CA PRO A 41 13.26 5.10 -6.23
C PRO A 41 11.77 4.92 -5.93
N ALA A 42 10.97 4.50 -6.91
CA ALA A 42 9.55 4.21 -6.75
C ALA A 42 9.24 2.77 -6.27
N ALA A 43 10.25 1.93 -6.03
CA ALA A 43 10.04 0.53 -5.69
C ALA A 43 9.25 0.34 -4.37
N PRO A 44 8.30 -0.61 -4.30
CA PRO A 44 7.51 -0.88 -3.08
C PRO A 44 8.33 -1.15 -1.82
N ALA A 45 9.52 -1.74 -1.98
CA ALA A 45 10.44 -1.99 -0.87
C ALA A 45 10.89 -0.71 -0.14
N ARG A 46 10.70 0.47 -0.74
CA ARG A 46 10.98 1.78 -0.16
C ARG A 46 9.73 2.52 0.33
N TRP A 47 8.58 1.86 0.32
CA TRP A 47 7.33 2.47 0.77
C TRP A 47 7.13 2.28 2.26
N LEU A 48 6.56 3.28 2.90
CA LEU A 48 5.91 3.14 4.20
C LEU A 48 4.42 2.91 3.95
N VAL A 49 3.93 1.72 4.25
CA VAL A 49 2.51 1.38 4.11
C VAL A 49 1.88 1.28 5.48
N ALA A 50 0.74 1.95 5.66
CA ALA A 50 -0.06 1.89 6.89
C ALA A 50 -1.54 1.85 6.54
N PHE A 51 -2.38 1.38 7.47
CA PHE A 51 -3.82 1.49 7.33
C PHE A 51 -4.30 2.85 7.87
N CYS A 52 -5.22 3.49 7.15
CA CYS A 52 -5.85 4.73 7.62
C CYS A 52 -6.65 4.49 8.91
N ASP A 53 -7.26 3.32 9.01
CA ASP A 53 -8.01 2.80 10.13
C ASP A 53 -8.00 1.25 10.09
N GLU A 54 -8.27 0.60 11.21
CA GLU A 54 -8.42 -0.85 11.27
C GLU A 54 -9.44 -1.23 12.37
N ARG A 55 -10.16 -2.32 12.12
CA ARG A 55 -11.10 -2.92 13.07
C ARG A 55 -10.30 -3.76 14.06
N LEU A 56 -10.56 -3.60 15.36
CA LEU A 56 -9.91 -4.40 16.41
C LEU A 56 -10.51 -5.82 16.49
N VAL A 57 -10.20 -6.64 15.48
CA VAL A 57 -10.68 -8.02 15.32
C VAL A 57 -9.51 -8.93 14.92
N PRO A 58 -9.63 -10.27 15.04
CA PRO A 58 -8.64 -11.20 14.49
C PRO A 58 -8.44 -10.99 12.98
N LEU A 59 -7.23 -11.26 12.47
CA LEU A 59 -6.90 -11.05 11.06
C LEU A 59 -7.76 -11.89 10.09
N GLN A 60 -8.27 -13.04 10.53
CA GLN A 60 -9.12 -13.92 9.73
C GLN A 60 -10.60 -13.47 9.73
N ASP A 61 -10.94 -12.47 10.53
CA ASP A 61 -12.29 -11.92 10.57
C ASP A 61 -12.61 -11.24 9.21
N PRO A 62 -13.79 -11.48 8.62
CA PRO A 62 -14.21 -10.82 7.38
C PRO A 62 -14.17 -9.29 7.44
N GLU A 63 -14.25 -8.72 8.64
CA GLU A 63 -14.16 -7.28 8.85
C GLU A 63 -12.72 -6.77 9.01
N SER A 64 -11.67 -7.61 8.96
CA SER A 64 -10.28 -7.14 9.02
C SER A 64 -9.83 -6.56 7.68
N THR A 65 -9.42 -5.28 7.66
CA THR A 65 -8.87 -4.67 6.44
C THR A 65 -7.51 -5.28 6.10
N ALA A 66 -6.65 -5.46 7.09
CA ALA A 66 -5.36 -6.14 6.98
C ALA A 66 -5.52 -7.60 6.53
N GLY A 67 -6.57 -8.29 6.99
CA GLY A 67 -6.95 -9.61 6.51
C GLY A 67 -7.34 -9.60 5.03
N ALA A 68 -8.16 -8.63 4.61
CA ALA A 68 -8.59 -8.51 3.22
C ALA A 68 -7.45 -8.21 2.23
N TYR A 69 -6.36 -7.57 2.68
CA TYR A 69 -5.15 -7.35 1.89
C TYR A 69 -4.18 -8.56 1.87
N GLN A 70 -4.38 -9.58 2.71
CA GLN A 70 -3.63 -10.84 2.66
C GLN A 70 -4.22 -11.76 1.58
N VAL A 71 -3.92 -11.42 0.32
CA VAL A 71 -4.14 -12.30 -0.86
C VAL A 71 -2.92 -13.16 -1.15
#